data_AF-A0A6G3ZAA0-F1
#
_entry.id   AF-A0A6G3ZAA0-F1
#
_cell.length_a   1.000
_cell.length_b   1.000
_cell.length_c   1.000
_cell.angle_alpha   90.00
_cell.angle_beta   90.00
_cell.angle_gamma   90.00
#
_symmetry.space_group_name_H-M   'P 1'
#
loop_
_entity.id
_entity.type
_entity.pdbx_description
1 polymer ?
#
loop_
_entity_poly.entity_id
_entity_poly.type
_entity_poly.pdbx_seq_one_letter_code
_entity_poly.pdbx_strand_id
1 'polypeptide(L)'
;MDLPSFIWLWRIAAWSMGLSLSAYFCLALSGTWWLSGLVRKSPRPTWVRSLHITLGICLVTLVVLLLSIGIIGTLGEYGSLGHSLHLPTGLLVVTLVGFSAWSGSRIHPSRPWARKFHWGINACLGIAFAAVTWTGWQVVQKYLP
;
A
#
# COMPACT_ATOMS: atom_id res chain seq x y z
N MET A 1 -29.83 -5.34 -6.40
CA MET A 1 -28.58 -6.04 -6.76
C MET A 1 -28.13 -6.79 -5.53
N ASP A 2 -28.00 -8.11 -5.61
CA ASP A 2 -27.48 -8.91 -4.49
C ASP A 2 -25.98 -8.64 -4.38
N LEU A 3 -25.61 -7.73 -3.48
CA LEU A 3 -24.22 -7.49 -3.16
C LEU A 3 -23.62 -8.77 -2.54
N PRO A 4 -22.33 -9.07 -2.77
CA PRO A 4 -21.67 -10.14 -2.05
C PRO A 4 -21.90 -9.91 -0.55
N SER A 5 -22.21 -10.99 0.18
CA SER A 5 -22.42 -10.87 1.62
C SER A 5 -21.23 -10.19 2.29
N PHE A 6 -21.47 -9.45 3.37
CA PHE A 6 -20.44 -8.70 4.08
C PHE A 6 -19.17 -9.53 4.36
N ILE A 7 -19.35 -10.81 4.72
CA ILE A 7 -18.27 -11.79 4.94
C ILE A 7 -17.42 -12.03 3.69
N TRP A 8 -18.03 -12.05 2.51
CA TRP A 8 -17.31 -12.27 1.26
C TRP A 8 -16.45 -11.06 0.88
N LEU A 9 -17.00 -9.84 1.00
CA LEU A 9 -16.23 -8.59 0.83
C LEU A 9 -15.07 -8.52 1.82
N TRP A 10 -15.32 -8.91 3.07
CA TRP A 10 -14.32 -8.97 4.12
C TRP A 10 -13.17 -9.93 3.79
N ARG A 11 -13.46 -11.13 3.29
CA ARG A 11 -12.42 -12.10 2.86
C ARG A 11 -11.55 -11.53 1.75
N ILE A 12 -12.14 -10.90 0.73
CA ILE A 12 -11.37 -10.24 -0.34
C ILE A 12 -10.48 -9.15 0.24
N ALA A 13 -11.02 -8.32 1.14
CA ALA A 13 -10.26 -7.24 1.78
C ALA A 13 -9.06 -7.78 2.59
N ALA A 14 -9.26 -8.84 3.38
CA ALA A 14 -8.18 -9.45 4.16
C ALA A 14 -7.05 -9.99 3.27
N TRP A 15 -7.38 -10.72 2.21
CA TRP A 15 -6.38 -11.21 1.24
C TRP A 15 -5.68 -10.07 0.49
N SER A 16 -6.43 -9.04 0.08
CA SER A 16 -5.88 -7.87 -0.61
C SER A 16 -4.94 -7.06 0.29
N MET A 17 -5.24 -6.99 1.59
CA MET A 17 -4.37 -6.38 2.59
C MET A 17 -3.06 -7.14 2.74
N GLY A 18 -3.13 -8.48 2.86
CA GLY A 18 -1.95 -9.34 2.89
C GLY A 18 -1.08 -9.17 1.64
N LEU A 19 -1.68 -9.19 0.45
CA LEU A 19 -0.98 -8.93 -0.81
C LEU A 19 -0.34 -7.54 -0.87
N SER A 20 -1.00 -6.51 -0.33
CA SER A 20 -0.45 -5.15 -0.26
C SER A 20 0.79 -5.09 0.62
N LEU A 21 0.77 -5.73 1.79
CA LEU A 21 1.92 -5.83 2.69
C LEU A 21 3.07 -6.60 2.04
N SER A 22 2.79 -7.71 1.37
CA SER A 22 3.79 -8.48 0.62
C SER A 22 4.40 -7.66 -0.52
N ALA A 23 3.58 -6.98 -1.31
CA ALA A 23 4.05 -6.10 -2.39
C ALA A 23 4.93 -4.97 -1.86
N TYR A 24 4.51 -4.32 -0.77
CA TYR A 24 5.29 -3.29 -0.08
C TYR A 24 6.64 -3.83 0.41
N PHE A 25 6.68 -5.02 1.01
CA PHE A 25 7.93 -5.65 1.44
C PHE A 25 8.86 -5.96 0.25
N CYS A 26 8.33 -6.53 -0.83
CA CYS A 26 9.11 -6.77 -2.06
C CYS A 26 9.62 -5.46 -2.70
N LEU A 27 8.85 -4.38 -2.62
CA LEU A 27 9.29 -3.03 -3.05
C LEU A 27 10.44 -2.51 -2.19
N ALA A 28 10.38 -2.69 -0.87
CA ALA A 28 11.46 -2.32 0.02
C ALA A 28 12.75 -3.10 -0.29
N LEU A 29 12.66 -4.41 -0.50
CA LEU A 29 13.79 -5.25 -0.87
C LEU A 29 14.39 -4.88 -2.23
N SER A 30 13.56 -4.71 -3.25
CA SER A 30 14.03 -4.34 -4.60
C SER A 30 14.61 -2.92 -4.64
N GLY A 31 14.02 -1.97 -3.89
CA GLY A 31 14.52 -0.59 -3.78
C GLY A 31 15.83 -0.48 -3.02
N THR A 32 15.98 -1.21 -1.90
CA THR A 32 17.23 -1.28 -1.12
C THR A 32 18.35 -1.95 -1.91
N TRP A 33 18.05 -3.04 -2.62
CA TRP A 33 19.02 -3.71 -3.50
C TRP A 33 19.52 -2.78 -4.61
N TRP A 34 18.63 -1.97 -5.20
CA TRP A 34 19.04 -0.99 -6.19
C TRP A 34 20.03 0.04 -5.62
N LEU A 35 19.90 0.42 -4.34
CA LEU A 35 20.85 1.30 -3.67
C LEU A 35 22.19 0.62 -3.38
N SER A 36 22.21 -0.63 -2.91
CA SER A 36 23.46 -1.33 -2.60
C SER A 36 24.31 -1.60 -3.86
N GLY A 37 23.67 -1.79 -5.03
CA GLY A 37 24.35 -1.87 -6.32
C GLY A 37 24.99 -0.55 -6.80
N LEU A 38 24.60 0.62 -6.25
CA LEU A 38 25.33 1.88 -6.47
C LEU A 38 26.67 1.87 -5.72
N VAL A 39 26.70 1.30 -4.52
CA VAL A 39 27.91 1.21 -3.68
C VAL A 39 28.90 0.19 -4.24
N ARG A 40 28.40 -0.92 -4.79
CA ARG A 40 29.24 -2.06 -5.23
C ARG A 40 29.75 -2.00 -6.68
N LYS A 41 29.43 -0.94 -7.44
CA LYS A 41 29.78 -0.76 -8.88
C LYS A 41 29.47 -1.98 -9.78
N SER A 42 28.55 -2.85 -9.38
CA SER A 42 28.19 -4.05 -10.15
C SER A 42 27.25 -3.70 -11.30
N PRO A 43 27.32 -4.41 -12.45
CA PRO A 43 26.33 -4.25 -13.52
C PRO A 43 24.94 -4.55 -12.97
N ARG A 44 24.00 -3.62 -13.21
CA ARG A 44 22.65 -3.72 -12.64
C ARG A 44 21.74 -4.53 -13.56
N PRO A 45 21.06 -5.56 -13.06
CA PRO A 45 20.04 -6.23 -13.84
C PRO A 45 18.89 -5.26 -14.11
N THR A 46 18.56 -5.05 -15.38
CA THR A 46 17.47 -4.16 -15.80
C THR A 46 16.10 -4.66 -15.31
N TRP A 47 15.93 -5.97 -15.13
CA TRP A 47 14.69 -6.58 -14.65
C TRP A 47 14.29 -6.16 -13.24
N VAL A 48 15.24 -5.79 -12.36
CA VAL A 48 14.93 -5.35 -10.98
C VAL A 48 14.13 -4.05 -11.01
N ARG A 49 14.46 -3.15 -11.95
CA ARG A 49 13.70 -1.91 -12.15
C ARG A 49 12.30 -2.21 -12.64
N SER A 50 12.16 -3.08 -13.65
CA SER A 50 10.85 -3.46 -14.18
C SER A 50 9.99 -4.11 -13.11
N LEU A 51 10.55 -5.05 -12.33
CA LEU A 51 9.87 -5.68 -11.20
C LEU A 51 9.41 -4.66 -10.16
N HIS A 52 10.28 -3.72 -9.77
CA HIS A 52 9.94 -2.68 -8.80
C HIS A 52 8.79 -1.79 -9.31
N ILE A 53 8.79 -1.42 -10.59
CA ILE A 53 7.71 -0.64 -11.19
C ILE A 53 6.40 -1.44 -11.21
N THR A 54 6.43 -2.70 -11.66
CA THR A 54 5.25 -3.58 -11.70
C THR A 54 4.65 -3.79 -10.31
N LEU A 55 5.49 -4.05 -9.31
CA LEU A 55 5.03 -4.17 -7.91
C LEU A 55 4.45 -2.83 -7.40
N GLY A 56 5.01 -1.70 -7.81
CA GLY A 56 4.50 -0.37 -7.45
C GLY A 56 3.12 -0.11 -8.02
N ILE A 57 2.91 -0.44 -9.30
CA ILE A 57 1.59 -0.37 -9.94
C ILE A 57 0.61 -1.30 -9.22
N CYS A 58 1.00 -2.55 -8.95
CA CYS A 58 0.19 -3.51 -8.22
C CYS A 58 -0.23 -2.97 -6.84
N LEU A 59 0.71 -2.40 -6.08
CA LEU A 59 0.43 -1.83 -4.77
C LEU A 59 -0.57 -0.68 -4.87
N VAL A 60 -0.39 0.25 -5.81
CA VAL A 60 -1.34 1.36 -6.05
C VAL A 60 -2.74 0.83 -6.34
N THR A 61 -2.86 -0.15 -7.22
CA THR A 61 -4.14 -0.77 -7.56
C THR A 61 -4.77 -1.45 -6.35
N LEU A 62 -4.00 -2.22 -5.59
CA LEU A 62 -4.49 -2.93 -4.41
C LEU A 62 -5.01 -1.97 -3.32
N VAL A 63 -4.30 -0.87 -3.03
CA VAL A 63 -4.77 0.07 -1.99
C VAL A 63 -6.01 0.85 -2.40
N VAL A 64 -6.18 1.16 -3.69
CA VAL A 64 -7.41 1.78 -4.22
C VAL A 64 -8.57 0.79 -4.20
N LEU A 65 -8.33 -0.48 -4.55
CA LEU A 65 -9.32 -1.55 -4.44
C LEU A 65 -9.77 -1.72 -2.98
N LEU A 66 -8.82 -1.80 -2.04
CA LEU A 66 -9.08 -1.90 -0.61
C LEU A 66 -9.92 -0.73 -0.09
N LEU A 67 -9.58 0.50 -0.46
CA LEU A 67 -10.37 1.68 -0.09
C LEU A 67 -11.81 1.57 -0.63
N SER A 68 -11.96 1.12 -1.87
CA SER A 68 -13.27 0.96 -2.52
C SER A 68 -14.12 -0.09 -1.81
N ILE A 69 -13.55 -1.27 -1.53
CA ILE A 69 -14.22 -2.33 -0.76
C ILE A 69 -14.58 -1.84 0.65
N GLY A 70 -13.67 -1.13 1.32
CA GLY A 70 -13.90 -0.58 2.66
C GLY A 70 -15.03 0.44 2.71
N ILE A 71 -15.11 1.36 1.74
CA ILE A 71 -16.19 2.34 1.64
C ILE A 71 -17.53 1.65 1.37
N ILE A 72 -17.58 0.78 0.36
CA ILE A 72 -18.82 0.07 -0.02
C ILE A 72 -19.30 -0.81 1.14
N GLY A 73 -18.41 -1.56 1.77
CA GLY A 73 -18.75 -2.43 2.90
C GLY A 73 -19.24 -1.64 4.13
N THR A 74 -18.58 -0.53 4.47
CA THR A 74 -18.96 0.29 5.63
C THR A 74 -20.30 1.00 5.39
N LEU A 75 -20.53 1.55 4.19
CA LEU A 75 -21.80 2.17 3.84
C LEU A 75 -22.94 1.14 3.76
N GLY A 76 -22.67 -0.05 3.21
CA GLY A 76 -23.66 -1.12 3.12
C GLY A 76 -24.11 -1.63 4.49
N GLU A 77 -23.19 -1.76 5.45
CA GLU A 77 -23.50 -2.25 6.80
C GLU A 77 -24.07 -1.16 7.72
N TYR A 78 -23.47 0.05 7.72
CA TYR A 78 -23.76 1.08 8.72
C TYR A 78 -24.48 2.32 8.16
N GLY A 79 -24.70 2.43 6.85
CA GLY A 79 -25.31 3.60 6.20
C GLY A 79 -24.48 4.89 6.26
N SER A 80 -23.29 4.86 6.87
CA SER A 80 -22.43 6.02 7.12
C SER A 80 -20.97 5.59 7.31
N LEU A 81 -20.02 6.52 7.16
CA LEU A 81 -18.58 6.30 7.32
C LEU A 81 -18.08 6.81 8.68
N GLY A 82 -16.86 6.43 9.08
CA GLY A 82 -16.17 7.01 10.23
C GLY A 82 -16.29 6.24 11.55
N HIS A 83 -16.79 5.00 11.52
CA HIS A 83 -17.00 4.16 12.72
C HIS A 83 -15.72 3.55 13.32
N SER A 84 -14.55 3.82 12.74
CA SER A 84 -13.27 3.32 13.22
C SER A 84 -12.08 4.17 12.74
N LEU A 85 -10.96 4.04 13.44
CA LEU A 85 -9.67 4.60 13.02
C LEU A 85 -9.09 3.95 11.76
N HIS A 86 -9.68 2.83 11.29
CA HIS A 86 -9.22 2.13 10.11
C HIS A 86 -9.38 2.99 8.84
N LEU A 87 -10.48 3.76 8.72
CA LEU A 87 -10.69 4.62 7.56
C LEU A 87 -9.66 5.76 7.49
N PRO A 88 -9.44 6.58 8.55
CA PRO A 88 -8.39 7.60 8.54
C PRO A 88 -6.98 7.04 8.26
N THR A 89 -6.62 5.91 8.89
CA THR A 89 -5.31 5.28 8.65
C THR A 89 -5.18 4.71 7.24
N GLY A 90 -6.27 4.16 6.68
CA GLY A 90 -6.34 3.73 5.29
C GLY A 90 -6.18 4.88 4.29
N LEU A 91 -6.83 6.02 4.53
CA LEU A 91 -6.67 7.22 3.71
C LEU A 91 -5.24 7.76 3.75
N LEU A 92 -4.58 7.69 4.92
CA LEU A 92 -3.16 8.03 5.04
C LEU A 92 -2.29 7.10 4.18
N VAL A 93 -2.53 5.78 4.21
CA VAL A 93 -1.82 4.81 3.36
C VAL A 93 -2.03 5.11 1.88
N VAL A 94 -3.27 5.33 1.43
CA VAL A 94 -3.57 5.65 0.02
C VAL A 94 -2.84 6.94 -0.41
N THR A 95 -2.84 7.95 0.44
CA THR A 95 -2.14 9.23 0.19
C THR A 95 -0.63 9.02 0.07
N LEU A 96 -0.02 8.29 1.02
CA LEU A 96 1.43 8.00 1.01
C LEU A 96 1.83 7.13 -0.18
N VAL A 97 1.02 6.14 -0.56
CA VAL A 97 1.23 5.34 -1.78
C VAL A 97 1.17 6.23 -3.03
N GLY A 98 0.20 7.16 -3.10
CA GLY A 98 0.11 8.14 -4.17
C GLY A 98 1.35 9.04 -4.27
N PHE A 99 1.82 9.59 -3.15
CA PHE A 99 3.06 10.37 -3.13
C PHE A 99 4.31 9.54 -3.44
N SER A 100 4.35 8.27 -3.01
CA SER A 100 5.43 7.35 -3.34
C SER A 100 5.49 7.11 -4.84
N ALA A 101 4.35 6.77 -5.48
CA ALA A 101 4.26 6.55 -6.92
C ALA A 101 4.62 7.83 -7.72
N TRP A 102 4.06 8.98 -7.32
CA TRP A 102 4.38 10.27 -7.94
C TRP A 102 5.87 10.59 -7.85
N SER A 103 6.45 10.56 -6.66
CA SER A 103 7.87 10.86 -6.47
C SER A 103 8.80 9.85 -7.18
N GLY A 104 8.42 8.57 -7.19
CA GLY A 104 9.13 7.52 -7.93
C GLY A 104 9.19 7.80 -9.43
N SER A 105 8.09 8.25 -10.03
CA SER A 105 8.03 8.66 -11.44
C SER A 105 8.90 9.88 -11.77
N ARG A 106 9.29 10.66 -10.76
CA ARG A 106 10.08 11.89 -10.93
C ARG A 106 11.59 11.68 -10.75
N ILE A 107 12.04 10.49 -10.38
CA ILE A 107 13.46 10.18 -10.17
C ILE A 107 14.24 10.37 -11.48
N HIS A 108 15.13 11.36 -11.49
CA HIS A 108 15.99 11.71 -12.63
C HIS A 108 17.28 12.39 -12.11
N PRO A 109 18.43 12.31 -12.82
CA PRO A 109 19.66 12.99 -12.40
C PRO A 109 19.50 14.49 -12.15
N SER A 110 18.66 15.19 -12.93
CA SER A 110 18.35 16.62 -12.72
C SER A 110 17.39 16.91 -11.56
N ARG A 111 16.85 15.88 -10.90
CA ARG A 111 15.89 15.98 -9.79
C ARG A 111 16.34 15.11 -8.61
N PRO A 112 17.47 15.45 -7.95
CA PRO A 112 18.03 14.62 -6.88
C PRO A 112 17.12 14.50 -5.65
N TRP A 113 16.23 15.48 -5.43
CA TRP A 113 15.26 15.49 -4.33
C TRP A 113 14.28 14.30 -4.41
N ALA A 114 13.88 13.89 -5.62
CA ALA A 114 12.80 12.93 -5.83
C ALA A 114 13.11 11.57 -5.19
N ARG A 115 14.38 11.14 -5.25
CA ARG A 115 14.81 9.89 -4.63
C ARG A 115 14.77 9.97 -3.10
N LYS A 116 15.27 11.05 -2.51
CA LYS A 116 15.28 11.24 -1.05
C LYS A 116 13.84 11.31 -0.52
N PHE A 117 12.98 12.05 -1.21
CA PHE A 117 11.57 12.17 -0.86
C PHE A 117 10.83 10.83 -0.99
N HIS A 118 11.02 10.11 -2.10
CA HIS A 118 10.45 8.77 -2.29
C HIS A 118 10.84 7.83 -1.14
N TRP A 119 12.12 7.82 -0.74
CA TRP A 119 12.59 7.02 0.39
C TRP A 119 11.93 7.42 1.72
N GLY A 120 11.88 8.72 2.02
CA GLY A 120 11.22 9.21 3.24
C GLY A 120 9.74 8.84 3.30
N ILE A 121 9.02 9.02 2.19
CA ILE A 121 7.61 8.63 2.08
C ILE A 121 7.43 7.13 2.29
N ASN A 122 8.29 6.28 1.72
CA ASN A 122 8.20 4.84 1.93
C ASN A 122 8.50 4.45 3.39
N ALA A 123 9.42 5.12 4.08
CA ALA A 123 9.63 4.89 5.51
C ALA A 123 8.37 5.23 6.33
N CYS A 124 7.74 6.38 6.06
CA CYS A 124 6.46 6.74 6.68
C CYS A 124 5.34 5.76 6.30
N LEU A 125 5.32 5.27 5.07
CA LEU A 125 4.35 4.29 4.57
C LEU A 125 4.47 2.96 5.34
N GLY A 126 5.66 2.54 5.74
CA GLY A 126 5.84 1.37 6.59
C GLY A 126 5.13 1.51 7.95
N ILE A 127 5.26 2.68 8.60
CA ILE A 127 4.56 2.99 9.85
C ILE A 127 3.05 3.03 9.63
N ALA A 128 2.61 3.66 8.54
CA ALA A 128 1.19 3.73 8.19
C ALA A 128 0.60 2.34 7.90
N PHE A 129 1.34 1.44 7.25
CA PHE A 129 0.94 0.06 7.02
C PHE A 129 0.77 -0.71 8.32
N ALA A 130 1.68 -0.56 9.28
CA ALA A 130 1.55 -1.15 10.60
C ALA A 130 0.28 -0.63 11.31
N ALA A 131 0.04 0.68 11.29
CA ALA A 131 -1.12 1.31 11.92
C ALA A 131 -2.46 0.87 11.28
N VAL A 132 -2.56 0.85 9.95
CA VAL A 132 -3.80 0.40 9.26
C VAL A 132 -4.04 -1.09 9.45
N THR A 133 -2.97 -1.91 9.54
CA THR A 133 -3.09 -3.34 9.84
C THR A 133 -3.64 -3.54 11.25
N TRP A 134 -3.09 -2.81 12.23
CA TRP A 134 -3.55 -2.87 13.60
C TRP A 134 -5.01 -2.45 13.76
N THR A 135 -5.39 -1.29 13.21
CA THR A 135 -6.78 -0.82 13.25
C THR A 135 -7.72 -1.72 12.45
N GLY A 136 -7.25 -2.31 11.35
CA GLY A 136 -8.01 -3.30 10.57
C GLY A 136 -8.26 -4.57 11.36
N TRP A 137 -7.25 -5.06 12.09
CA TRP A 137 -7.41 -6.18 13.01
C TRP A 137 -8.47 -5.89 14.08
N GLN A 138 -8.47 -4.69 14.68
CA GLN A 138 -9.51 -4.30 15.64
C GLN A 138 -10.91 -4.30 15.04
N VAL A 139 -11.06 -3.89 13.78
CA VAL A 139 -12.35 -3.98 13.07
C VAL A 139 -12.75 -5.44 12.85
N VAL A 140 -11.81 -6.29 12.45
CA VAL A 140 -12.02 -7.73 12.23
C VAL A 140 -12.51 -8.44 13.49
N GLN A 141 -11.96 -8.11 14.66
CA GLN A 141 -12.34 -8.74 15.93
C GLN A 141 -13.84 -8.61 16.24
N LYS A 142 -14.54 -7.61 15.68
CA LYS A 142 -15.99 -7.45 15.88
C LYS A 142 -16.83 -8.54 15.20
N TYR A 143 -16.24 -9.27 14.26
CA TYR A 143 -16.93 -10.26 13.41
C TYR A 143 -16.43 -11.69 13.63
N LEU A 144 -15.44 -11.87 14.51
CA LEU A 144 -14.99 -13.20 14.94
C LEU A 144 -15.80 -13.65 16.16
N PRO A 145 -16.16 -14.93 16.26
CA PRO A 145 -16.89 -15.49 17.41
C PRO A 145 -16.05 -15.51 18.69
#